data_AF-X0QDE7-F1
#
_entry.id   AF-X0QDE7-F1
#
_cell.length_a   1.000
_cell.length_b   1.000
_cell.length_c   1.000
_cell.angle_alpha   90.00
_cell.angle_beta   90.00
_cell.angle_gamma   90.00
#
_symmetry.space_group_name_H-M   'P 1'
#
loop_
_entity.id
_entity.type
_entity.pdbx_description
1 polymer ?
#
loop_
_entity_poly.entity_id
_entity_poly.type
_entity_poly.pdbx_seq_one_letter_code
_entity_poly.pdbx_strand_id
1 'polypeptide(L)'
;MTYLFIAHDLSMVKYISDRIGVMHYGRMLEIASSDEIYAHPLHDYTASLLSAVPVPDPEYERARQQIPYDSSQEFDGKPRQLVEIVPHHWVRASEDEIPMYKERARKHSLLKD
;
A
#
# COMPACT_ATOMS: atom_id res chain seq x y z
N MET A 1 -22.93 -4.06 11.77
CA MET A 1 -21.82 -4.26 12.72
C MET A 1 -20.57 -3.65 12.12
N THR A 2 -19.64 -3.20 12.95
CA THR A 2 -18.35 -2.62 12.53
C THR A 2 -17.24 -3.32 13.33
N TYR A 3 -16.18 -3.74 12.65
CA TYR A 3 -15.05 -4.46 13.25
C TYR A 3 -13.73 -3.80 12.87
N LEU A 4 -12.74 -3.91 13.76
CA LEU A 4 -11.35 -3.56 13.48
C LEU A 4 -10.51 -4.82 13.68
N PHE A 5 -9.79 -5.22 12.63
CA PHE A 5 -8.90 -6.37 12.65
C PHE A 5 -7.46 -5.91 12.39
N ILE A 6 -6.52 -6.39 13.22
CA ILE A 6 -5.09 -6.06 13.13
C ILE A 6 -4.32 -7.36 12.95
N ALA A 7 -3.55 -7.47 11.87
CA ALA A 7 -2.74 -8.64 11.57
C ALA A 7 -1.48 -8.24 10.79
N HIS A 8 -0.49 -9.14 10.79
CA HIS A 8 0.75 -9.00 10.01
C HIS A 8 0.71 -9.76 8.68
N ASP A 9 -0.16 -10.78 8.57
CA ASP A 9 -0.32 -11.56 7.36
C ASP A 9 -1.38 -10.91 6.47
N LEU A 10 -0.93 -10.29 5.38
CA LEU A 10 -1.83 -9.67 4.43
C LEU A 10 -2.83 -10.70 3.89
N SER A 11 -2.40 -11.95 3.62
CA SER A 11 -3.19 -13.00 2.95
C SER A 11 -4.55 -13.23 3.60
N MET A 12 -4.62 -13.15 4.93
CA MET A 12 -5.86 -13.25 5.68
C MET A 12 -6.69 -11.97 5.65
N VAL A 13 -6.05 -10.81 5.76
CA VAL A 13 -6.71 -9.50 5.88
C VAL A 13 -7.62 -9.21 4.69
N LYS A 14 -7.24 -9.65 3.49
CA LYS A 14 -8.04 -9.48 2.25
C LYS A 14 -9.48 -9.97 2.39
N TYR A 15 -9.66 -11.14 3.00
CA TYR A 15 -10.96 -11.82 3.05
C TYR A 15 -11.84 -11.38 4.21
N ILE A 16 -11.25 -10.68 5.19
CA ILE A 16 -11.92 -10.30 6.44
C ILE A 16 -12.33 -8.82 6.42
N SER A 17 -11.64 -7.98 5.63
CA SER A 17 -11.74 -6.52 5.70
C SER A 17 -12.26 -5.92 4.40
N ASP A 18 -13.22 -4.99 4.51
CA ASP A 18 -13.67 -4.16 3.38
C ASP A 18 -12.62 -3.08 3.02
N ARG A 19 -11.93 -2.57 4.04
CA ARG A 19 -10.88 -1.54 3.93
C ARG A 19 -9.65 -1.96 4.71
N ILE A 20 -8.48 -1.66 4.16
CA ILE A 20 -7.20 -1.99 4.76
C ILE A 20 -6.43 -0.71 5.02
N GLY A 21 -5.87 -0.60 6.22
CA GLY A 21 -4.91 0.43 6.59
C GLY A 21 -3.54 -0.19 6.81
N VAL A 22 -2.52 0.31 6.12
CA VAL A 22 -1.13 -0.14 6.22
C VAL A 22 -0.36 0.81 7.12
N MET A 23 0.39 0.26 8.08
CA MET A 23 1.19 1.04 9.03
C MET A 23 2.65 0.62 9.02
N HIS A 24 3.54 1.58 9.22
CA HIS A 24 4.96 1.36 9.49
C HIS A 24 5.47 2.38 10.51
N TYR A 25 6.33 1.96 11.43
CA TYR A 25 6.84 2.79 12.53
C TYR A 25 5.77 3.64 13.25
N GLY A 26 4.58 3.04 13.48
CA GLY A 26 3.46 3.71 14.15
C GLY A 26 2.73 4.77 13.32
N ARG A 27 2.99 4.86 12.01
CA ARG A 27 2.38 5.82 11.09
C ARG A 27 1.51 5.10 10.07
N MET A 28 0.31 5.62 9.82
CA MET A 28 -0.52 5.19 8.69
C MET A 28 0.15 5.61 7.38
N LEU A 29 0.48 4.65 6.53
CA LEU A 29 1.13 4.89 5.24
C LEU A 29 0.15 4.86 4.07
N GLU A 30 -0.84 3.97 4.12
CA GLU A 30 -1.80 3.81 3.04
C GLU A 30 -3.14 3.30 3.57
N ILE A 31 -4.25 3.75 2.99
CA ILE A 31 -5.60 3.28 3.32
C ILE A 31 -6.40 3.19 2.01
N ALA A 32 -6.95 2.03 1.69
CA ALA A 32 -7.85 1.87 0.53
C ALA A 32 -8.84 0.72 0.77
N SER A 33 -9.65 0.42 -0.24
CA SER A 33 -10.39 -0.85 -0.27
C SER A 33 -9.41 -2.03 -0.24
N SER A 34 -9.87 -3.19 0.27
CA SER A 34 -9.02 -4.39 0.26
C SER A 34 -8.62 -4.80 -1.16
N ASP A 35 -9.51 -4.66 -2.14
CA ASP A 35 -9.20 -4.95 -3.54
C ASP A 35 -8.14 -4.02 -4.12
N GLU A 36 -8.22 -2.71 -3.86
CA GLU A 36 -7.23 -1.75 -4.38
C GLU A 36 -5.87 -1.87 -3.72
N ILE A 37 -5.79 -2.10 -2.40
CA ILE A 37 -4.50 -2.36 -1.75
C ILE A 37 -3.78 -3.51 -2.43
N TYR A 38 -4.50 -4.57 -2.78
CA TYR A 38 -3.93 -5.76 -3.41
C TYR A 38 -3.61 -5.60 -4.89
N ALA A 39 -4.48 -4.94 -5.65
CA ALA A 39 -4.34 -4.82 -7.09
C ALA A 39 -3.41 -3.67 -7.48
N HIS A 40 -3.49 -2.55 -6.77
CA HIS A 40 -2.88 -1.27 -7.14
C HIS A 40 -2.30 -0.54 -5.90
N PRO A 41 -1.39 -1.17 -5.13
CA PRO A 41 -0.75 -0.50 -4.00
C PRO A 41 0.00 0.74 -4.48
N LEU A 42 -0.26 1.89 -3.87
CA LEU A 42 0.37 3.14 -4.26
C LEU A 42 1.66 3.39 -3.45
N HIS A 43 1.69 3.07 -2.17
CA HIS A 43 2.85 3.32 -1.31
C HIS A 43 3.90 2.22 -1.49
N ASP A 44 5.18 2.60 -1.60
CA ASP A 44 6.28 1.64 -1.85
C ASP A 44 6.39 0.56 -0.77
N TYR A 45 6.16 0.93 0.48
CA TYR A 45 6.09 -0.04 1.58
C TYR A 45 4.99 -1.10 1.38
N THR A 46 3.80 -0.70 0.94
CA THR A 46 2.69 -1.62 0.70
C THR A 46 3.01 -2.57 -0.45
N ALA A 47 3.61 -2.06 -1.54
CA ALA A 47 4.08 -2.89 -2.63
C ALA A 47 5.16 -3.89 -2.18
N SER A 48 6.09 -3.45 -1.33
CA SER A 48 7.10 -4.32 -0.72
C SER A 48 6.47 -5.42 0.14
N LEU A 49 5.51 -5.09 1.02
CA LEU A 49 4.77 -6.06 1.83
C LEU A 49 4.04 -7.10 0.97
N LEU A 50 3.33 -6.67 -0.07
CA LEU A 50 2.61 -7.56 -0.97
C LEU A 50 3.55 -8.46 -1.77
N SER A 51 4.74 -7.97 -2.15
CA SER A 51 5.76 -8.80 -2.83
C SER A 51 6.31 -9.94 -1.95
N ALA A 52 6.11 -9.87 -0.64
CA ALA A 52 6.52 -10.89 0.30
C ALA A 52 5.42 -11.93 0.60
N VAL A 53 4.19 -11.73 0.11
CA VAL A 53 3.08 -12.68 0.30
C VAL A 53 3.37 -13.98 -0.49
N PRO A 54 3.44 -15.14 0.18
CA PRO A 54 3.66 -16.41 -0.50
C PRO A 54 2.50 -16.76 -1.44
N VAL A 55 2.82 -17.28 -2.62
CA VAL A 55 1.84 -17.90 -3.52
C VAL A 55 1.97 -19.43 -3.50
N PRO A 56 0.90 -20.18 -3.82
CA PRO A 56 0.93 -21.65 -3.74
C PRO A 56 1.86 -22.34 -4.75
N ASP A 57 2.29 -21.66 -5.81
CA ASP A 57 3.10 -22.24 -6.89
C ASP A 57 4.59 -22.36 -6.49
N PRO A 58 5.14 -23.58 -6.33
CA PRO A 58 6.51 -23.78 -5.88
C PRO A 58 7.57 -23.29 -6.87
N GLU A 59 7.29 -23.27 -8.18
CA GLU A 59 8.24 -22.81 -9.20
C GLU A 59 8.33 -21.28 -9.18
N TYR A 60 7.17 -20.62 -9.11
CA TYR A 60 7.11 -19.17 -8.94
C TYR A 60 7.77 -18.74 -7.62
N GLU A 61 7.48 -19.43 -6.52
CA GLU A 61 8.04 -19.11 -5.19
C GLU A 61 9.56 -19.14 -5.15
N ARG A 62 10.18 -20.10 -5.84
CA ARG A 62 11.65 -20.18 -5.95
C ARG A 62 12.26 -19.05 -6.76
N ALA A 63 11.54 -18.57 -7.77
CA ALA A 63 11.99 -17.49 -8.65
C ALA A 63 11.58 -16.09 -8.16
N ARG A 64 10.78 -16.00 -7.09
CA ARG A 64 10.21 -14.75 -6.60
C ARG A 64 11.29 -13.74 -6.21
N GLN A 65 11.13 -12.51 -6.67
CA GLN A 65 11.93 -11.37 -6.27
C GLN A 65 11.14 -10.49 -5.30
N GLN A 66 11.66 -10.33 -4.08
CA GLN A 66 11.10 -9.38 -3.13
C GLN A 66 11.47 -7.97 -3.56
N ILE A 67 10.52 -7.05 -3.48
CA ILE A 67 10.76 -5.63 -3.70
C ILE A 67 11.26 -5.06 -2.38
N PRO A 68 12.55 -4.67 -2.25
CA PRO A 68 13.04 -4.06 -1.02
C PRO A 68 12.41 -2.68 -0.84
N TYR A 69 12.11 -2.33 0.40
CA TYR A 69 11.66 -0.99 0.77
C TYR A 69 12.79 -0.20 1.41
N ASP A 70 13.04 1.02 0.91
CA ASP A 70 13.94 1.97 1.54
C ASP A 70 13.17 2.82 2.55
N SER A 71 13.42 2.58 3.84
CA SER A 71 12.76 3.33 4.92
C SER A 71 13.38 4.70 5.19
N SER A 72 14.51 5.06 4.56
CA SER A 72 15.19 6.34 4.79
C SER A 72 14.29 7.54 4.46
N GLN A 73 13.41 7.40 3.46
CA GLN A 73 12.45 8.41 3.05
C GLN A 73 11.45 8.79 4.17
N GLU A 74 11.16 7.90 5.11
CA GLU A 74 10.25 8.22 6.24
C GLU A 74 10.90 9.10 7.32
N PHE A 75 12.22 9.24 7.27
CA PHE A 75 13.04 9.98 8.24
C PHE A 75 13.79 11.15 7.60
N ASP A 76 13.49 11.51 6.36
CA ASP A 76 14.12 12.62 5.61
C ASP A 76 13.74 14.03 6.11
N GLY A 77 12.89 14.12 7.14
CA GLY A 77 12.44 15.37 7.75
C GLY A 77 11.31 16.08 7.00
N LYS A 78 10.83 15.57 5.86
CA LYS A 78 9.71 16.18 5.15
C LYS A 78 8.39 15.97 5.91
N PRO A 79 7.56 17.01 6.07
CA PRO A 79 6.24 16.85 6.65
C PRO A 79 5.37 16.01 5.72
N ARG A 80 4.80 14.92 6.25
CA ARG A 80 3.87 14.05 5.52
C ARG A 80 2.54 13.92 6.25
N GLN A 81 1.47 13.88 5.49
CA GLN A 81 0.11 13.67 5.98
C GLN A 81 -0.61 12.65 5.08
N LEU A 82 -1.70 12.07 5.57
CA LEU A 82 -2.56 11.26 4.72
C LEU A 82 -3.27 12.18 3.72
N VAL A 83 -3.04 11.94 2.44
CA VAL A 83 -3.63 12.66 1.32
C VAL A 83 -4.45 11.68 0.49
N GLU A 84 -5.68 12.05 0.15
CA GLU A 84 -6.50 11.28 -0.79
C GLU A 84 -5.91 11.45 -2.19
N ILE A 85 -5.31 10.40 -2.74
CA ILE A 85 -4.68 10.43 -4.07
C ILE A 85 -5.73 10.22 -5.15
N VAL A 86 -6.61 9.24 -4.91
CA VAL A 86 -7.84 8.97 -5.67
C VAL A 86 -8.99 8.74 -4.70
N PRO A 87 -10.26 8.82 -5.14
CA PRO A 87 -11.40 8.62 -4.25
C PRO A 87 -11.27 7.34 -3.41
N HIS A 88 -11.33 7.49 -2.11
CA HIS A 88 -11.23 6.41 -1.12
C HIS A 88 -9.87 5.69 -1.01
N HIS A 89 -8.80 6.27 -1.59
CA HIS A 89 -7.44 5.76 -1.52
C HIS A 89 -6.49 6.85 -1.02
N TRP A 90 -6.09 6.73 0.26
CA TRP A 90 -5.22 7.67 0.94
C TRP A 90 -3.79 7.15 1.02
N VAL A 91 -2.83 8.02 0.79
CA VAL A 91 -1.39 7.74 0.93
C VAL A 91 -0.75 8.81 1.80
N ARG A 92 0.16 8.40 2.68
CA ARG A 92 0.98 9.34 3.46
C ARG A 92 2.04 9.93 2.55
N ALA A 93 1.93 11.23 2.24
CA ALA A 93 2.79 11.91 1.28
C ALA A 93 3.16 13.32 1.75
N SER A 94 4.33 13.80 1.34
CA SER A 94 4.68 15.23 1.33
C SER A 94 4.13 15.89 0.06
N GLU A 95 4.08 17.23 0.04
CA GLU A 95 3.51 17.98 -1.09
C GLU A 95 4.18 17.66 -2.43
N ASP A 96 5.51 17.46 -2.42
CA ASP A 96 6.32 17.11 -3.59
C ASP A 96 6.15 15.66 -4.06
N GLU A 97 5.61 14.76 -3.22
CA GLU A 97 5.36 13.35 -3.56
C GLU A 97 3.97 13.13 -4.18
N ILE A 98 3.01 14.03 -3.92
CA ILE A 98 1.62 13.88 -4.41
C ILE A 98 1.55 13.69 -5.93
N PRO A 99 2.29 14.46 -6.78
CA PRO A 99 2.25 14.27 -8.24
C PRO A 99 2.71 12.87 -8.65
N MET A 100 3.73 12.32 -7.98
CA MET A 100 4.22 10.97 -8.24
C MET A 100 3.13 9.94 -7.95
N TYR A 101 2.45 10.01 -6.80
CA TYR A 101 1.38 9.08 -6.45
C TYR A 101 0.18 9.19 -7.38
N LYS A 102 -0.20 10.41 -7.80
CA LYS A 102 -1.26 10.60 -8.81
C LYS A 102 -0.90 9.96 -10.15
N GLU A 103 0.36 10.08 -10.57
CA GLU A 103 0.82 9.44 -11.80
C GLU A 103 0.83 7.91 -11.69
N ARG A 104 1.22 7.33 -10.53
CA ARG A 104 1.06 5.89 -10.27
C ARG A 104 -0.40 5.47 -10.37
N ALA A 105 -1.32 6.23 -9.77
CA ALA A 105 -2.73 5.94 -9.83
C ALA A 105 -3.31 6.01 -11.27
N ARG A 106 -2.84 6.94 -12.11
CA ARG A 106 -3.19 6.98 -13.55
C ARG A 106 -2.70 5.75 -14.30
N LYS A 107 -1.48 5.29 -14.04
CA LYS A 107 -0.95 4.06 -14.65
C LYS A 107 -1.81 2.83 -14.30
N HIS A 108 -2.44 2.84 -13.13
CA HIS A 108 -3.40 1.83 -12.70
C HIS A 108 -4.85 2.11 -13.16
N SER A 109 -5.09 3.13 -13.99
CA SER A 109 -6.42 3.55 -14.45
C SER A 109 -7.40 3.91 -13.32
N LEU A 110 -6.89 4.32 -12.15
CA LEU A 110 -7.68 4.74 -10.98
C LEU A 110 -8.14 6.21 -11.06
N LEU A 111 -7.49 7.00 -11.92
CA LEU A 111 -7.93 8.36 -12.27
C LEU A 111 -8.34 8.36 -13.74
N LYS A 112 -9.54 8.91 -14.02
CA LYS A 112 -9.94 9.29 -15.38
C LYS A 112 -9.55 10.76 -15.58
N ASP A 113 -9.07 11.08 -16.78
CA ASP A 113 -8.69 12.44 -17.18
C ASP A 113 -9.84 13.46 -17.07
#